data_AF-A0A0C9SSP8-F1
#
_entry.id   AF-A0A0C9SSP8-F1
#
_cell.length_a   1.000
_cell.length_b   1.000
_cell.length_c   1.000
_cell.angle_alpha   90.00
_cell.angle_beta   90.00
_cell.angle_gamma   90.00
#
_symmetry.space_group_name_H-M   'P 1'
#
loop_
_entity.id
_entity.type
_entity.pdbx_description
1 polymer ?
#
loop_
_entity_poly.entity_id
_entity_poly.type
_entity_poly.pdbx_seq_one_letter_code
_entity_poly.pdbx_strand_id
1 'polypeptide(L)'
;MDEEWVSLCSCLSVEGFYIAVRGSVEDHSPPKMFFSEKAERFVCSVLNLEPQCLALKLKSYIVSGLDSMESKHKIYDHIQMNYTNYKCEIIEHHNITMVGWPSELLPVCNPSCLGGHAQVQALLTVLVNKTCDWTRLTEEELAERIRNNQSRQATGEVVYKLRKKCAPRTLRKSAPTVNNKEERNMDENSE
;
A
#
# COMPACT_ATOMS: atom_id res chain seq x y z
N MET A 1 -13.36 29.60 -17.03
CA MET A 1 -14.04 28.49 -16.33
C MET A 1 -13.91 28.58 -14.83
N ASP A 2 -12.74 28.43 -14.21
CA ASP A 2 -12.67 28.43 -12.73
C ASP A 2 -13.09 29.78 -12.12
N GLU A 3 -12.66 30.91 -12.69
CA GLU A 3 -13.08 32.24 -12.24
C GLU A 3 -14.58 32.53 -12.46
N GLU A 4 -15.16 31.99 -13.54
CA GLU A 4 -16.59 32.13 -13.84
C GLU A 4 -17.43 31.33 -12.84
N TRP A 5 -16.99 30.11 -12.49
CA TRP A 5 -17.65 29.28 -11.49
C TRP A 5 -17.54 29.87 -10.08
N VAL A 6 -16.38 30.42 -9.71
CA VAL A 6 -16.21 31.13 -8.43
C VAL A 6 -17.13 32.36 -8.36
N SER A 7 -17.26 33.10 -9.47
CA SER A 7 -18.17 34.24 -9.58
C SER A 7 -19.64 33.82 -9.47
N LEU A 8 -20.03 32.72 -10.12
CA LEU A 8 -21.38 32.13 -10.05
C LEU A 8 -21.72 31.65 -8.63
N CYS A 9 -20.81 30.95 -7.95
CA CYS A 9 -20.99 30.52 -6.57
C CYS A 9 -21.19 31.71 -5.63
N SER A 10 -20.44 32.80 -5.84
CA SER A 10 -20.50 34.01 -5.02
C SER A 10 -21.79 34.82 -5.25
N CYS A 11 -22.28 34.89 -6.49
CA CYS A 11 -23.45 35.70 -6.84
C CYS A 11 -24.79 34.99 -6.61
N LEU A 12 -24.82 33.66 -6.73
CA LEU A 12 -26.08 32.88 -6.72
C LEU A 12 -26.26 32.00 -5.49
N SER A 13 -25.33 32.03 -4.52
CA SER A 13 -25.34 31.15 -3.35
C SER A 13 -25.41 29.66 -3.75
N VAL A 14 -24.80 29.29 -4.87
CA VAL A 14 -24.78 27.91 -5.39
C VAL A 14 -23.51 27.22 -4.92
N GLU A 15 -23.66 26.02 -4.37
CA GLU A 15 -22.56 25.14 -3.98
C GLU A 15 -22.56 23.88 -4.84
N GLY A 16 -21.38 23.46 -5.25
CA GLY A 16 -21.25 22.29 -6.10
C GLY A 16 -19.81 21.98 -6.43
N PHE A 17 -19.65 21.04 -7.34
CA PHE A 17 -18.38 20.67 -7.94
C PHE A 17 -18.59 20.27 -9.40
N TYR A 18 -17.55 20.37 -10.21
CA TYR A 18 -17.52 19.79 -11.53
C TYR A 18 -16.21 19.03 -11.74
N ILE A 19 -16.28 17.95 -12.51
CA ILE A 19 -15.12 17.18 -12.92
C ILE A 19 -15.23 17.02 -14.43
N ALA A 20 -14.21 17.45 -15.14
CA ALA A 20 -14.06 17.22 -16.58
C ALA A 20 -12.86 16.29 -16.80
N VAL A 21 -13.14 15.13 -17.40
CA VAL A 21 -12.13 14.14 -17.79
C VAL A 21 -12.18 13.92 -19.29
N ARG A 22 -11.05 13.48 -19.85
CA ARG A 22 -10.98 13.11 -21.27
C ARG A 22 -11.86 11.89 -21.57
N GLY A 23 -12.39 11.85 -22.79
CA GLY A 23 -13.19 10.73 -23.31
C GLY A 23 -12.39 9.68 -24.08
N SER A 24 -11.22 10.04 -24.62
CA SER A 24 -10.42 9.16 -25.51
C SER A 24 -9.12 8.73 -24.86
N VAL A 25 -8.56 7.58 -25.29
CA VAL A 25 -7.31 7.01 -24.75
C VAL A 25 -6.08 7.85 -25.12
N GLU A 26 -6.12 8.49 -26.29
CA GLU A 26 -5.03 9.17 -26.98
C GLU A 26 -4.66 10.51 -26.34
N ASP A 27 -5.61 11.19 -25.71
CA ASP A 27 -5.36 12.47 -25.05
C ASP A 27 -4.70 12.28 -23.68
N HIS A 28 -3.75 13.14 -23.31
CA HIS A 28 -2.99 13.02 -22.06
C HIS A 28 -3.29 14.14 -21.06
N SER A 29 -4.41 14.87 -21.25
CA SER A 29 -4.80 15.94 -20.35
C SER A 29 -5.15 15.40 -18.95
N PRO A 30 -4.70 16.08 -17.87
CA PRO A 30 -5.13 15.78 -16.52
C PRO A 30 -6.61 16.16 -16.32
N PRO A 31 -7.33 15.51 -15.40
CA PRO A 31 -8.68 15.93 -15.02
C PRO A 31 -8.70 17.39 -14.56
N LYS A 32 -9.66 18.16 -15.07
CA LYS A 32 -9.98 19.48 -14.51
C LYS A 32 -11.07 19.30 -13.48
N MET A 33 -10.88 19.89 -12.31
CA MET A 33 -11.83 19.76 -11.22
C MET A 33 -11.93 21.05 -10.44
N PHE A 34 -13.15 21.34 -9.99
CA PHE A 34 -13.44 22.44 -9.09
C PHE A 34 -14.40 21.93 -8.02
N PHE A 35 -14.16 22.32 -6.78
CA PHE A 35 -15.02 22.03 -5.65
C PHE A 35 -15.23 23.31 -4.85
N SER A 36 -16.48 23.61 -4.53
CA SER A 36 -16.78 24.49 -3.39
C SER A 36 -16.43 23.77 -2.09
N GLU A 37 -16.17 24.54 -1.02
CA GLU A 37 -15.76 23.98 0.26
C GLU A 37 -16.75 22.94 0.82
N LYS A 38 -18.06 23.18 0.71
CA LYS A 38 -19.07 22.23 1.18
C LYS A 38 -19.14 20.98 0.30
N ALA A 39 -18.98 21.15 -1.02
CA ALA A 39 -18.95 20.02 -1.96
C ALA A 39 -17.74 19.12 -1.73
N GLU A 40 -16.56 19.70 -1.48
CA GLU A 40 -15.36 18.93 -1.13
C GLU A 40 -15.56 18.14 0.16
N ARG A 41 -16.11 18.79 1.21
CA ARG A 41 -16.44 18.10 2.46
C ARG A 41 -17.44 16.97 2.27
N PHE A 42 -18.43 17.14 1.39
CA PHE A 42 -19.37 16.07 1.03
C PHE A 42 -18.65 14.88 0.40
N VAL A 43 -17.74 15.12 -0.55
CA VAL A 43 -16.97 14.05 -1.20
C VAL A 43 -16.09 13.31 -0.18
N CYS A 44 -15.38 14.04 0.67
CA CYS A 44 -14.53 13.43 1.70
C CYS A 44 -15.33 12.71 2.80
N SER A 45 -16.44 13.28 3.27
CA SER A 45 -17.13 12.80 4.48
C SER A 45 -18.28 11.84 4.18
N VAL A 46 -18.98 12.03 3.06
CA VAL A 46 -20.15 11.23 2.69
C VAL A 46 -19.78 10.16 1.67
N LEU A 47 -19.02 10.52 0.63
CA LEU A 47 -18.56 9.55 -0.36
C LEU A 47 -17.31 8.79 0.11
N ASN A 48 -16.63 9.26 1.16
CA ASN A 48 -15.40 8.68 1.69
C ASN A 48 -14.31 8.52 0.61
N LEU A 49 -14.20 9.54 -0.25
CA LEU A 49 -13.26 9.61 -1.35
C LEU A 49 -12.50 10.93 -1.29
N GLU A 50 -11.25 10.92 -1.72
CA GLU A 50 -10.55 12.17 -2.06
C GLU A 50 -11.07 12.70 -3.42
N PRO A 51 -11.21 14.02 -3.60
CA PRO A 51 -11.60 14.62 -4.88
C PRO A 51 -10.80 14.11 -6.09
N GLN A 52 -9.49 13.91 -5.92
CA GLN A 52 -8.63 13.36 -6.96
C GLN A 52 -8.98 11.91 -7.29
N CYS A 53 -9.22 11.07 -6.28
CA CYS A 53 -9.66 9.69 -6.47
C CYS A 53 -11.00 9.62 -7.20
N LEU A 54 -11.95 10.51 -6.87
CA LEU A 54 -13.23 10.60 -7.55
C LEU A 54 -13.05 10.92 -9.04
N ALA A 55 -12.18 11.87 -9.38
CA ALA A 55 -11.89 12.23 -10.77
C ALA A 55 -11.20 11.09 -11.55
N LEU A 56 -10.27 10.37 -10.90
CA LEU A 56 -9.61 9.21 -11.51
C LEU A 56 -10.57 8.04 -11.72
N LYS A 57 -11.48 7.78 -10.77
CA LYS A 57 -12.54 6.78 -10.92
C LYS A 57 -13.42 7.11 -12.13
N LEU A 58 -13.89 8.35 -12.24
CA LEU A 58 -14.70 8.80 -13.36
C LEU A 58 -13.95 8.66 -14.70
N LYS A 59 -12.68 9.05 -14.74
CA LYS A 59 -11.82 8.89 -15.93
C LYS A 59 -11.67 7.42 -16.32
N SER A 60 -11.41 6.54 -15.34
CA SER A 60 -11.28 5.10 -15.59
C SER A 60 -12.56 4.53 -16.18
N TYR A 61 -13.72 4.90 -15.63
CA TYR A 61 -15.01 4.46 -16.13
C TYR A 61 -15.24 4.88 -17.59
N ILE A 62 -15.02 6.17 -17.88
CA ILE A 62 -15.23 6.74 -19.23
C ILE A 62 -14.27 6.14 -20.27
N VAL A 63 -12.97 6.01 -19.93
CA VAL A 63 -11.96 5.55 -20.88
C VAL A 63 -12.01 4.03 -21.09
N SER A 64 -12.25 3.26 -20.04
CA SER A 64 -12.25 1.79 -20.13
C SER A 64 -13.62 1.20 -20.49
N GLY A 65 -14.70 1.99 -20.47
CA GLY A 65 -16.06 1.52 -20.78
C GLY A 65 -16.53 0.38 -19.87
N LEU A 66 -15.88 0.22 -18.72
CA LEU A 66 -16.12 -0.90 -17.83
C LEU A 66 -17.35 -0.55 -16.99
N ASP A 67 -18.53 -0.94 -17.48
CA ASP A 67 -19.80 -0.95 -16.75
C ASP A 67 -19.82 -2.10 -15.72
N SER A 68 -18.66 -2.39 -15.12
CA SER A 68 -18.57 -3.41 -14.09
C SER A 68 -19.14 -2.79 -12.83
N MET A 69 -20.43 -3.06 -12.62
CA MET A 69 -21.04 -3.28 -11.32
C MET A 69 -20.02 -3.15 -10.19
N GLU A 70 -19.92 -1.98 -9.57
CA GLU A 70 -19.45 -1.88 -8.19
C GLU A 70 -20.53 -2.59 -7.36
N SER A 71 -20.47 -3.91 -7.44
CA SER A 71 -20.94 -4.85 -6.44
C SER A 71 -20.60 -4.26 -5.10
N LYS A 72 -21.56 -4.30 -4.19
CA LYS A 72 -21.45 -3.89 -2.80
C LYS A 72 -20.26 -4.60 -2.13
N HIS A 73 -19.04 -4.18 -2.40
CA HIS A 73 -17.82 -4.64 -1.77
C HIS A 73 -17.35 -3.51 -0.86
N LYS A 74 -18.03 -3.38 0.27
CA LYS A 74 -17.22 -3.28 1.48
C LYS A 74 -16.33 -4.54 1.50
N ILE A 75 -15.02 -4.36 1.67
CA ILE A 75 -14.09 -5.39 2.17
C ILE A 75 -13.60 -6.40 1.11
N TYR A 76 -12.53 -6.04 0.39
CA TYR A 76 -11.33 -6.85 0.52
C TYR A 76 -10.25 -5.90 0.99
N ASP A 77 -9.75 -6.08 2.21
CA ASP A 77 -8.43 -5.58 2.55
C ASP A 77 -7.51 -5.96 1.38
N HIS A 78 -6.81 -4.99 0.82
CA HIS A 78 -5.83 -5.25 -0.22
C HIS A 78 -4.80 -6.22 0.38
N ILE A 79 -4.92 -7.52 0.07
CA ILE A 79 -4.06 -8.56 0.63
C ILE A 79 -2.65 -8.31 0.09
N GLN A 80 -1.82 -7.67 0.91
CA GLN A 80 -0.44 -7.43 0.56
C GLN A 80 0.36 -8.72 0.79
N MET A 81 1.10 -9.15 -0.24
CA MET A 81 1.92 -10.35 -0.17
C MET A 81 3.00 -10.24 0.93
N ASN A 82 2.93 -11.14 1.91
CA ASN A 82 3.93 -11.27 2.97
C ASN A 82 4.74 -12.56 2.78
N TYR A 83 5.82 -12.47 2.01
CA TYR A 83 6.72 -13.61 1.76
C TYR A 83 7.46 -14.07 3.03
N THR A 84 7.71 -13.19 3.99
CA THR A 84 8.45 -13.52 5.22
C THR A 84 7.62 -14.39 6.15
N ASN A 85 6.32 -14.09 6.24
CA ASN A 85 5.35 -14.79 7.09
C ASN A 85 4.31 -15.52 6.25
N TYR A 86 4.69 -16.03 5.08
CA TYR A 86 3.77 -16.61 4.10
C TYR A 86 2.83 -17.66 4.71
N LYS A 87 3.36 -18.57 5.53
CA LYS A 87 2.55 -19.61 6.19
C LYS A 87 1.48 -19.02 7.13
N CYS A 88 1.81 -17.97 7.88
CA CYS A 88 0.91 -17.40 8.88
C CYS A 88 -0.08 -16.40 8.25
N GLU A 89 0.45 -15.41 7.53
CA GLU A 89 -0.31 -14.26 7.06
C GLU A 89 -1.08 -14.56 5.77
N ILE A 90 -0.60 -15.49 4.94
CA ILE A 90 -1.26 -15.81 3.66
C ILE A 90 -2.04 -17.12 3.77
N ILE A 91 -1.37 -18.21 4.19
CA ILE A 91 -2.06 -19.51 4.29
C ILE A 91 -3.05 -19.51 5.45
N GLU A 92 -2.61 -19.24 6.68
CA GLU A 92 -3.48 -19.42 7.85
C GLU A 92 -4.52 -18.32 8.02
N HIS A 93 -4.17 -17.07 7.70
CA HIS A 93 -5.09 -15.94 7.87
C HIS A 93 -6.05 -15.77 6.70
N HIS A 94 -5.59 -15.95 5.45
CA HIS A 94 -6.43 -15.77 4.27
C HIS A 94 -6.94 -17.08 3.66
N ASN A 95 -6.46 -18.24 4.13
CA ASN A 95 -6.85 -19.56 3.62
C ASN A 95 -6.51 -19.74 2.14
N ILE A 96 -5.38 -19.17 1.71
CA ILE A 96 -4.92 -19.21 0.32
C ILE A 96 -3.52 -19.83 0.29
N THR A 97 -3.32 -20.82 -0.58
CA THR A 97 -1.98 -21.33 -0.90
C THR A 97 -1.66 -21.16 -2.37
N MET A 98 -0.38 -20.99 -2.65
CA MET A 98 0.17 -21.10 -3.98
C MET A 98 0.43 -22.59 -4.28
N VAL A 99 -0.20 -23.11 -5.33
CA VAL A 99 0.03 -24.46 -5.84
C VAL A 99 0.93 -24.36 -7.07
N GLY A 100 1.76 -25.39 -7.27
CA GLY A 100 2.62 -25.48 -8.44
C GLY A 100 3.77 -24.47 -8.50
N TRP A 101 4.14 -23.86 -7.37
CA TRP A 101 5.39 -23.12 -7.27
C TRP A 101 6.59 -24.03 -7.60
N PRO A 102 7.61 -23.55 -8.35
CA PRO A 102 8.76 -24.36 -8.71
C PRO A 102 9.44 -24.94 -7.46
N SER A 103 9.66 -26.26 -7.44
CA SER A 103 10.28 -26.97 -6.31
C SER A 103 11.71 -26.48 -6.02
N GLU A 104 12.43 -26.08 -7.07
CA GLU A 104 13.78 -25.50 -7.01
C GLU A 104 13.83 -24.13 -6.31
N LEU A 105 12.68 -23.46 -6.19
CA LEU A 105 12.53 -22.14 -5.57
C LEU A 105 11.80 -22.21 -4.23
N LEU A 106 11.67 -23.40 -3.64
CA LEU A 106 11.13 -23.53 -2.28
C LEU A 106 12.21 -23.13 -1.25
N PRO A 107 11.82 -22.43 -0.17
CA PRO A 107 10.48 -21.93 0.14
C PRO A 107 10.06 -20.71 -0.69
N VAL A 108 8.74 -20.53 -0.89
CA VAL A 108 8.15 -19.37 -1.57
C VAL A 108 8.78 -18.07 -1.06
N CYS A 109 9.38 -17.31 -1.95
CA CYS A 109 10.18 -16.15 -1.62
C CYS A 109 9.77 -14.93 -2.44
N ASN A 110 10.23 -13.75 -1.99
CA ASN A 110 9.98 -12.52 -2.72
C ASN A 110 10.69 -12.59 -4.10
N PRO A 111 10.02 -12.22 -5.20
CA PRO A 111 10.66 -12.12 -6.50
C PRO A 111 11.96 -11.30 -6.52
N SER A 112 12.11 -10.29 -5.65
CA SER A 112 13.35 -9.52 -5.52
C SER A 112 14.54 -10.33 -4.99
N CYS A 113 14.29 -11.49 -4.37
CA CYS A 113 15.32 -12.40 -3.86
C CYS A 113 15.74 -13.46 -4.90
N LEU A 114 15.11 -13.50 -6.07
CA LEU A 114 15.50 -14.39 -7.15
C LEU A 114 16.81 -13.86 -7.75
N GLY A 115 17.90 -14.59 -7.53
CA GLY A 115 19.26 -14.11 -7.79
C GLY A 115 19.78 -14.41 -9.20
N GLY A 116 19.16 -15.35 -9.93
CA GLY A 116 19.69 -15.85 -11.20
C GLY A 116 18.65 -15.93 -12.32
N HIS A 117 19.11 -15.70 -13.56
CA HIS A 117 18.29 -15.82 -14.77
C HIS A 117 17.58 -17.18 -14.86
N ALA A 118 18.26 -18.27 -14.49
CA ALA A 118 17.68 -19.61 -14.48
C ALA A 118 16.46 -19.72 -13.54
N GLN A 119 16.53 -19.11 -12.35
CA GLN A 119 15.44 -19.12 -11.37
C GLN A 119 14.23 -18.31 -11.85
N VAL A 120 14.49 -17.14 -12.43
CA VAL A 120 13.43 -16.30 -13.02
C VAL A 120 12.79 -17.00 -14.21
N GLN A 121 13.58 -17.67 -15.05
CA GLN A 121 13.08 -18.42 -16.20
C GLN A 121 12.21 -19.59 -15.75
N ALA A 122 12.63 -20.36 -14.74
CA ALA A 122 11.84 -21.46 -14.20
C ALA A 122 10.48 -20.97 -13.66
N LEU A 123 10.48 -19.85 -12.92
CA LEU A 123 9.25 -19.23 -12.44
C LEU A 123 8.36 -18.75 -13.59
N LEU A 124 8.96 -18.09 -14.60
CA LEU A 124 8.24 -17.60 -15.77
C LEU A 124 7.59 -18.75 -16.54
N THR A 125 8.29 -19.86 -16.75
CA THR A 125 7.76 -21.05 -17.43
C THR A 125 6.52 -21.58 -16.74
N VAL A 126 6.54 -21.69 -15.41
CA VAL A 126 5.40 -22.18 -14.63
C VAL A 126 4.22 -21.21 -14.66
N LEU A 127 4.47 -19.90 -14.66
CA LEU A 127 3.43 -18.88 -14.78
C LEU A 127 2.80 -18.87 -16.20
N VAL A 128 3.63 -18.96 -17.24
CA VAL A 128 3.18 -19.01 -18.64
C VAL A 128 2.36 -20.27 -18.91
N ASN A 129 2.82 -21.41 -18.37
CA ASN A 129 2.12 -22.69 -18.47
C ASN A 129 0.86 -22.76 -17.59
N LYS A 130 0.59 -21.71 -16.80
CA LYS A 130 -0.53 -21.63 -15.83
C LYS A 130 -0.53 -22.80 -14.84
N THR A 131 0.63 -23.34 -14.53
CA THR A 131 0.79 -24.42 -13.55
C THR A 131 0.96 -23.87 -12.13
N CYS A 132 1.18 -22.56 -11.97
CA CYS A 132 1.20 -21.89 -10.67
C CYS A 132 -0.04 -21.01 -10.50
N ASP A 133 -0.89 -21.39 -9.56
CA ASP A 133 -2.14 -20.72 -9.26
C ASP A 133 -2.35 -20.57 -7.74
N TRP A 134 -3.20 -19.62 -7.41
CA TRP A 134 -3.65 -19.39 -6.05
C TRP A 134 -4.92 -20.19 -5.82
N THR A 135 -4.85 -21.17 -4.92
CA THR A 135 -6.00 -21.98 -4.57
C THR A 135 -6.43 -21.68 -3.13
N ARG A 136 -7.76 -21.61 -2.96
CA ARG A 136 -8.36 -21.46 -1.63
C ARG A 136 -8.40 -22.83 -0.96
N LEU A 137 -7.83 -22.93 0.23
CA LEU A 137 -7.91 -24.14 1.04
C LEU A 137 -9.31 -24.32 1.61
N THR A 138 -9.71 -25.57 1.73
CA THR A 138 -10.82 -25.97 2.57
C THR A 138 -10.45 -25.82 4.06
N GLU A 139 -11.47 -25.72 4.92
CA GLU A 139 -11.26 -25.56 6.37
C GLU A 139 -10.55 -26.78 6.99
N GLU A 140 -10.77 -27.98 6.43
CA GLU A 140 -10.14 -29.22 6.87
C GLU A 140 -8.63 -29.22 6.55
N GLU A 141 -8.27 -28.87 5.31
CA GLU A 141 -6.88 -28.75 4.87
C GLU A 141 -6.13 -27.68 5.67
N LEU A 142 -6.79 -26.56 5.97
CA LEU A 142 -6.25 -25.50 6.80
C LEU A 142 -5.95 -26.00 8.22
N ALA A 143 -6.89 -26.70 8.85
CA ALA A 143 -6.73 -27.20 10.21
C ALA A 143 -5.57 -28.21 10.32
N GLU A 144 -5.41 -29.08 9.33
CA GLU A 144 -4.27 -30.00 9.26
C GLU A 144 -2.95 -29.24 9.10
N ARG A 145 -2.94 -28.18 8.28
CA ARG A 145 -1.76 -27.35 8.04
C ARG A 145 -1.32 -26.56 9.26
N ILE A 146 -2.28 -26.01 10.01
CA ILE A 146 -2.04 -25.36 11.31
C ILE A 146 -1.42 -26.37 12.27
N ARG A 147 -1.98 -27.59 12.38
CA ARG A 147 -1.49 -28.64 13.26
C ARG A 147 -0.05 -29.05 12.91
N ASN A 148 0.25 -29.21 11.63
CA ASN A 148 1.61 -29.53 11.15
C ASN A 148 2.59 -28.39 11.45
N ASN A 149 2.21 -27.14 11.17
CA ASN A 149 3.03 -25.97 11.48
C ASN A 149 3.32 -25.82 12.98
N GLN A 150 2.32 -26.06 13.84
CA GLN A 150 2.49 -26.08 15.29
C GLN A 150 3.45 -27.20 15.74
N SER A 151 3.35 -28.40 15.17
CA SER A 151 4.25 -29.52 15.47
C SER A 151 5.71 -29.18 15.11
N ARG A 152 5.92 -28.56 13.94
CA ARG A 152 7.24 -28.08 13.50
C ARG A 152 7.80 -27.00 14.40
N GLN A 153 6.96 -26.07 14.85
CA GLN A 153 7.34 -25.05 15.82
C GLN A 153 7.75 -25.67 17.17
N ALA A 154 7.03 -26.69 17.64
CA ALA A 154 7.36 -27.42 18.87
C ALA A 154 8.68 -28.21 18.75
N THR A 155 9.01 -28.68 17.55
CA THR A 155 10.28 -29.35 17.22
C THR A 155 11.46 -28.36 17.14
N GLY A 156 11.19 -27.06 17.16
CA GLY A 156 12.19 -25.99 17.16
C GLY A 156 12.43 -25.33 15.79
N GLU A 157 11.65 -25.67 14.76
CA GLU A 157 11.71 -24.97 13.49
C GLU A 157 11.01 -23.59 13.60
N VAL A 158 11.62 -22.53 13.08
CA VAL A 158 11.03 -21.18 13.09
C VAL A 158 10.00 -21.07 11.96
N VAL A 159 8.80 -21.59 12.20
CA VAL A 159 7.66 -21.51 11.29
C VAL A 159 7.00 -20.14 11.37
N TYR A 160 6.86 -19.61 12.59
CA TYR A 160 6.31 -18.29 12.86
C TYR A 160 7.42 -17.32 13.25
N LYS A 161 7.64 -16.26 12.46
CA LYS A 161 8.53 -15.16 12.86
C LYS A 161 7.73 -14.12 13.61
N LEU A 162 7.91 -14.06 14.94
CA LEU A 162 7.36 -12.96 15.73
C LEU A 162 8.00 -11.64 15.31
N ARG A 163 7.15 -10.64 15.09
CA ARG A 163 7.58 -9.26 14.89
C ARG A 163 8.34 -8.80 16.14
N LYS A 164 9.59 -8.34 15.96
CA LYS A 164 10.34 -7.65 17.02
C LYS A 164 9.49 -6.45 17.46
N LYS A 165 9.13 -6.38 18.75
CA LYS A 165 8.54 -5.16 19.31
C LYS A 165 9.56 -4.04 19.12
N CYS A 166 9.21 -3.02 18.35
CA CYS A 166 10.05 -1.84 18.25
C CYS A 166 10.22 -1.28 19.66
N ALA A 167 11.47 -1.16 20.12
CA ALA A 167 11.76 -0.38 21.31
C ALA A 167 11.19 1.03 21.12
N PRO A 168 10.59 1.64 22.15
CA PRO A 168 10.09 3.00 22.04
C PRO A 168 11.23 3.89 21.56
N ARG A 169 10.94 4.67 20.51
CA ARG A 169 11.85 5.65 19.94
C ARG A 169 12.29 6.58 21.08
N THR A 170 13.51 6.40 21.57
CA THR A 170 14.08 7.29 22.56
C THR A 170 14.03 8.69 21.96
N LEU A 171 13.31 9.61 22.61
CA LEU A 171 13.45 11.02 22.33
C LEU A 171 14.94 11.33 22.47
N ARG A 172 15.58 11.69 21.36
CA ARG A 172 16.93 12.26 21.39
C ARG A 172 16.83 13.53 22.22
N LYS A 173 17.27 13.48 23.48
CA LYS A 173 17.56 14.67 24.27
C LYS A 173 18.68 15.41 23.53
N SER A 174 18.34 16.56 22.95
CA SER A 174 19.32 17.52 22.46
C SER A 174 20.31 17.84 23.59
N ALA A 175 21.60 17.81 23.28
CA ALA A 175 22.66 18.18 24.23
C ALA A 175 22.51 19.66 24.66
N PRO A 176 22.86 20.01 25.92
CA PRO A 176 22.84 21.40 26.37
C PRO A 176 24.02 22.16 25.77
N THR A 177 23.74 23.27 25.09
CA THR A 177 24.76 24.22 24.61
C THR A 177 25.45 24.87 25.81
N VAL A 178 26.74 24.59 25.98
CA VAL A 178 27.62 25.30 26.92
C VAL A 178 27.89 26.68 26.35
N ASN A 179 27.52 27.71 27.11
CA ASN A 179 27.69 29.11 26.75
C ASN A 179 28.89 29.64 27.54
N ASN A 180 30.10 29.61 26.95
CA ASN A 180 31.29 30.20 27.56
C ASN A 180 31.58 31.57 26.92
N LYS A 181 31.29 32.63 27.69
CA LYS A 181 31.81 33.98 27.45
C LYS A 181 33.32 33.97 27.75
N GLU A 182 34.13 34.31 26.76
CA GLU A 182 35.54 34.61 26.93
C GLU A 182 35.70 36.04 27.46
N GLU A 183 36.15 36.17 28.72
CA GLU A 183 36.71 37.41 29.25
C GLU A 183 38.21 37.46 28.93
N ARG A 184 38.60 38.50 28.20
CA ARG A 184 39.99 38.87 27.91
C ARG A 184 40.64 39.43 29.18
N ASN A 185 41.84 38.98 29.52
CA ASN A 185 42.83 39.79 30.23
C ASN A 185 44.20 39.56 29.60
N MET A 186 44.86 40.67 29.25
CA MET A 186 46.24 40.73 28.77
C MET A 186 47.18 40.67 29.97
N ASP A 187 48.21 39.83 29.91
CA ASP A 187 49.35 39.92 30.82
C ASP A 187 50.45 40.79 30.18
N GLU A 188 50.87 41.79 30.96
CA GLU A 188 52.01 42.67 30.74
C GLU A 188 53.33 41.88 30.80
N ASN A 189 54.23 42.15 29.85
CA ASN A 189 55.62 41.73 29.92
C ASN A 189 56.49 42.97 30.11
N SER A 190 57.24 43.03 31.22
CA SER A 190 58.28 44.04 31.47
C SER A 190 59.64 43.35 31.52
N GLU A 191 60.45 43.57 30.50
CA GLU A 191 61.86 44.04 30.57
C GLU A 191 62.40 44.25 29.15
#